data_AF-A0A6P8QC34-F1
#
_entry.id   AF-A0A6P8QC34-F1
#
_cell.length_a   1.000
_cell.length_b   1.000
_cell.length_c   1.000
_cell.angle_alpha   90.00
_cell.angle_beta   90.00
_cell.angle_gamma   90.00
#
_symmetry.space_group_name_H-M   'P 1'
#
loop_
_entity.id
_entity.type
_entity.pdbx_description
1 polymer ?
#
loop_
_entity_poly.entity_id
_entity_poly.type
_entity_poly.pdbx_seq_one_letter_code
_entity_poly.pdbx_strand_id
1 'polypeptide(L)'
;MAAFGGCCVRVLTRRVVRVPAGLLSLSGARAASGISKDMLPGSYPKTPKEREAAAKKYNLRLEDYEPYPDDGMGFGDYPKLPEKSQQERDPWYSWDHTDLRRNWGEPMPKQFPYNNLYEERGGDLSKAPEEVKNYEI
;
A
#
# COMPACT_ATOMS: atom_id res chain seq x y z
N MET A 1 1.83 -11.86 93.16
CA MET A 1 3.16 -11.21 93.21
C MET A 1 4.10 -12.00 92.32
N ALA A 2 4.98 -11.28 91.60
CA ALA A 2 6.14 -11.71 90.82
C ALA A 2 5.91 -12.28 89.41
N ALA A 3 6.71 -11.72 88.49
CA ALA A 3 6.72 -11.83 87.05
C ALA A 3 7.96 -12.59 86.57
N PHE A 4 7.85 -13.31 85.45
CA PHE A 4 8.93 -13.67 84.51
C PHE A 4 8.23 -13.86 83.16
N GLY A 5 8.59 -13.22 82.05
CA GLY A 5 9.92 -12.87 81.57
C GLY A 5 10.13 -13.67 80.27
N GLY A 6 10.01 -13.02 79.11
CA GLY A 6 10.15 -13.71 77.83
C GLY A 6 10.05 -12.75 76.65
N CYS A 7 11.10 -11.95 76.42
CA CYS A 7 11.25 -11.13 75.23
C CYS A 7 11.51 -12.05 74.02
N CYS A 8 10.51 -12.28 73.17
CA CYS A 8 10.64 -13.10 71.98
C CYS A 8 11.25 -12.25 70.85
N VAL A 9 12.56 -12.36 70.64
CA VAL A 9 13.27 -11.68 69.55
C VAL A 9 12.90 -12.38 68.24
N ARG A 10 12.07 -11.74 67.41
CA ARG A 10 11.77 -12.23 66.06
C ARG A 10 12.95 -11.91 65.15
N VAL A 11 13.81 -12.89 64.90
CA VAL A 11 14.85 -12.81 63.87
C VAL A 11 14.16 -12.83 62.50
N LEU A 12 14.17 -11.69 61.80
CA LEU A 12 13.73 -11.61 60.40
C LEU A 12 14.84 -12.21 59.52
N THR A 13 14.70 -13.47 59.15
CA THR A 13 15.53 -14.04 58.08
C THR A 13 15.04 -13.50 56.74
N ARG A 14 15.90 -12.70 56.09
CA ARG A 14 15.63 -12.13 54.77
C ARG A 14 15.64 -13.27 53.75
N ARG A 15 14.46 -13.80 53.39
CA ARG A 15 14.34 -14.76 52.28
C ARG A 15 14.69 -14.06 50.97
N VAL A 16 15.87 -14.35 50.43
CA VAL A 16 16.22 -13.99 49.05
C VAL A 16 15.50 -14.98 48.14
N VAL A 17 14.43 -14.53 47.49
CA VAL A 17 13.76 -15.29 46.43
C VAL A 17 14.59 -15.11 45.16
N ARG A 18 15.26 -16.17 44.72
CA ARG A 18 15.95 -16.21 43.43
C ARG A 18 14.90 -16.44 42.34
N VAL A 19 14.54 -15.39 41.61
CA VAL A 19 13.68 -15.50 40.42
C VAL A 19 14.51 -16.17 39.31
N PRO A 20 14.05 -17.28 38.70
CA PRO A 20 14.76 -17.86 37.57
C PRO A 20 14.72 -16.89 36.39
N ALA A 21 15.89 -16.55 35.85
CA ALA A 21 16.06 -15.85 34.60
C ALA A 21 15.68 -16.81 33.45
N GLY A 22 14.39 -16.96 33.20
CA GLY A 22 13.90 -17.86 32.16
C GLY A 22 12.56 -17.36 31.65
N LEU A 23 12.53 -17.06 30.34
CA LEU A 23 11.36 -16.71 29.53
C LEU A 23 10.80 -15.28 29.65
N LEU A 24 11.62 -14.30 29.26
CA LEU A 24 11.14 -13.13 28.52
C LEU A 24 11.60 -13.27 27.07
N SER A 25 11.05 -14.25 26.35
CA SER A 25 10.94 -14.10 24.90
C SER A 25 9.75 -13.18 24.67
N LEU A 26 10.00 -11.87 24.78
CA LEU A 26 9.13 -10.88 24.16
C LEU A 26 9.15 -11.20 22.68
N SER A 27 8.15 -11.96 22.23
CA SER A 27 7.85 -12.11 20.81
C SER A 27 7.71 -10.69 20.27
N GLY A 28 8.73 -10.22 19.56
CA GLY A 28 8.74 -8.88 19.02
C GLY A 28 7.51 -8.74 18.14
N ALA A 29 6.52 -7.98 18.60
CA ALA A 29 5.38 -7.62 17.80
C ALA A 29 5.92 -6.83 16.61
N ARG A 30 5.95 -7.45 15.42
CA ARG A 30 6.21 -6.72 14.19
C ARG A 30 5.11 -5.65 14.11
N ALA A 31 5.52 -4.38 14.00
CA ALA A 31 4.61 -3.27 13.82
C ALA A 31 3.70 -3.58 12.62
N ALA A 32 2.41 -3.80 12.87
CA ALA A 32 1.42 -4.17 11.85
C ALA A 32 0.92 -2.95 11.05
N SER A 33 1.81 -1.99 10.77
CA SER A 33 1.49 -0.75 10.07
C SER A 33 2.04 -0.72 8.63
N GLY A 34 2.29 -1.90 8.04
CA GLY A 34 2.78 -2.04 6.67
C GLY A 34 1.67 -2.38 5.68
N ILE A 35 1.89 -2.05 4.40
CA ILE A 35 1.05 -2.48 3.28
C ILE A 35 1.04 -4.01 3.24
N SER A 36 -0.15 -4.63 3.26
CA SER A 36 -0.28 -6.09 3.14
C SER A 36 0.04 -6.54 1.71
N LYS A 37 0.47 -7.79 1.54
CA LYS A 37 0.78 -8.34 0.21
C LYS A 37 -0.42 -8.28 -0.74
N ASP A 38 -1.62 -8.32 -0.19
CA ASP A 38 -2.88 -8.29 -0.93
C ASP A 38 -3.14 -6.91 -1.57
N MET A 39 -2.51 -5.84 -1.05
CA MET A 39 -2.57 -4.50 -1.63
C MET A 39 -1.51 -4.27 -2.72
N LEU A 40 -0.49 -5.11 -2.83
CA LEU A 40 0.56 -4.99 -3.84
C LEU A 40 0.11 -5.65 -5.16
N PRO A 41 0.49 -5.09 -6.33
CA PRO A 41 0.17 -5.69 -7.64
C PRO A 41 0.64 -7.16 -7.73
N GLY A 42 -0.18 -7.98 -8.41
CA GLY A 42 -0.02 -9.42 -8.55
C GLY A 42 -0.11 -9.90 -10.00
N SER A 43 -0.41 -11.18 -10.18
CA SER A 43 -0.55 -11.81 -11.49
C SER A 43 -1.85 -11.43 -12.20
N TYR A 44 -1.87 -11.56 -13.53
CA TYR A 44 -3.03 -11.26 -14.36
C TYR A 44 -4.31 -12.02 -13.91
N PRO A 45 -5.45 -11.32 -13.69
CA PRO A 45 -6.70 -11.93 -13.25
C PRO A 45 -7.39 -12.65 -14.41
N LYS A 46 -7.50 -13.98 -14.33
CA LYS A 46 -8.12 -14.81 -15.37
C LYS A 46 -9.61 -15.04 -15.09
N THR A 47 -9.98 -15.09 -13.81
CA THR A 47 -11.36 -15.33 -13.40
C THR A 47 -12.12 -14.02 -13.15
N PRO A 48 -13.45 -13.99 -13.34
CA PRO A 48 -14.26 -12.80 -13.04
C PRO A 48 -14.20 -12.43 -11.55
N LYS A 49 -14.12 -13.42 -10.65
CA LYS A 49 -14.01 -13.20 -9.21
C LYS A 49 -12.68 -12.55 -8.83
N GLU A 50 -11.57 -12.96 -9.44
CA GLU A 50 -10.27 -12.31 -9.25
C GLU A 50 -10.27 -10.89 -9.81
N ARG A 51 -10.93 -10.68 -10.95
CA ARG A 51 -11.11 -9.35 -11.53
C ARG A 51 -11.87 -8.42 -10.59
N GLU A 52 -12.94 -8.89 -9.97
CA GLU A 52 -13.68 -8.13 -8.95
C GLU A 52 -12.82 -7.81 -7.72
N ALA A 53 -12.01 -8.76 -7.26
CA ALA A 53 -11.10 -8.54 -6.14
C ALA A 53 -10.01 -7.53 -6.49
N ALA A 54 -9.45 -7.61 -7.71
CA ALA A 54 -8.47 -6.65 -8.22
C ALA A 54 -9.09 -5.25 -8.39
N ALA A 55 -10.28 -5.14 -8.97
CA ALA A 55 -11.01 -3.87 -9.08
C ALA A 55 -11.22 -3.23 -7.69
N LYS A 56 -11.68 -4.02 -6.71
CA LYS A 56 -11.82 -3.57 -5.31
C LYS A 56 -10.50 -3.13 -4.68
N LYS A 57 -9.40 -3.84 -4.97
CA LYS A 57 -8.05 -3.50 -4.51
C LYS A 57 -7.56 -2.16 -5.06
N TYR A 58 -7.91 -1.82 -6.30
CA TYR A 58 -7.57 -0.53 -6.92
C TYR A 58 -8.64 0.56 -6.75
N ASN A 59 -9.65 0.33 -5.91
CA ASN A 59 -10.77 1.26 -5.70
C ASN A 59 -11.53 1.60 -6.99
N LEU A 60 -11.55 0.69 -7.96
CA LEU A 60 -12.26 0.81 -9.23
C LEU A 60 -13.55 -0.02 -9.23
N ARG A 61 -14.49 0.36 -10.10
CA ARG A 61 -15.65 -0.48 -10.43
C ARG A 61 -15.18 -1.64 -11.30
N LEU A 62 -15.91 -2.76 -11.25
CA LEU A 62 -15.61 -3.92 -12.11
C LEU A 62 -15.64 -3.55 -13.61
N GLU A 63 -16.56 -2.66 -13.98
CA GLU A 63 -16.78 -2.20 -15.36
C GLU A 63 -15.63 -1.33 -15.88
N ASP A 64 -15.09 -0.46 -15.02
CA ASP A 64 -13.98 0.44 -15.37
C ASP A 64 -12.60 -0.25 -15.23
N TYR A 65 -12.57 -1.47 -14.70
CA TYR A 65 -11.34 -2.24 -14.52
C TYR A 65 -11.06 -3.09 -15.75
N GLU A 66 -10.22 -2.54 -16.63
CA GLU A 66 -9.64 -3.26 -17.76
C GLU A 66 -8.16 -3.55 -17.47
N PRO A 67 -7.75 -4.82 -17.31
CA PRO A 67 -6.33 -5.15 -17.18
C PRO A 67 -5.62 -5.09 -18.54
N TYR A 68 -4.31 -4.85 -18.52
CA TYR A 68 -3.48 -4.97 -19.73
C TYR A 68 -3.50 -6.40 -20.29
N PRO A 69 -3.37 -6.58 -21.62
CA PRO A 69 -3.28 -7.91 -22.22
C PRO A 69 -2.09 -8.71 -21.66
N ASP A 70 -2.26 -10.03 -21.55
CA ASP A 70 -1.25 -10.98 -21.04
C ASP A 70 -0.19 -11.30 -22.11
N ASP A 71 0.47 -10.27 -22.63
CA ASP A 71 1.51 -10.37 -23.69
C ASP A 71 2.89 -10.73 -23.13
N GLY A 72 2.97 -11.21 -21.88
CA GLY A 72 4.23 -11.48 -21.19
C GLY A 72 5.02 -10.23 -20.78
N MET A 73 4.47 -9.04 -20.97
CA MET A 73 5.09 -7.75 -20.62
C MET A 73 5.16 -7.47 -19.10
N GLY A 74 4.68 -8.40 -18.26
CA GLY A 74 4.80 -8.29 -16.81
C GLY A 74 3.88 -7.24 -16.16
N PHE A 75 2.84 -6.77 -16.84
CA PHE A 75 1.89 -5.78 -16.28
C PHE A 75 1.01 -6.35 -15.16
N GLY A 76 0.75 -7.67 -15.16
CA GLY A 76 0.03 -8.35 -14.09
C GLY A 76 -1.44 -7.92 -13.99
N ASP A 77 -1.90 -7.60 -12.78
CA ASP A 77 -3.25 -7.13 -12.47
C ASP A 77 -3.40 -5.59 -12.50
N TYR A 78 -2.43 -4.86 -13.06
CA TYR A 78 -2.49 -3.41 -13.07
C TYR A 78 -3.61 -2.90 -14.01
N PRO A 79 -4.45 -1.94 -13.59
CA PRO A 79 -5.50 -1.37 -14.43
C PRO A 79 -4.90 -0.56 -15.59
N LYS A 80 -5.49 -0.71 -16.77
CA LYS A 80 -5.23 0.10 -17.96
C LYS A 80 -6.08 1.35 -17.90
N LEU A 81 -5.55 2.39 -17.28
CA LEU A 81 -6.22 3.69 -17.21
C LEU A 81 -6.24 4.36 -18.59
N PRO A 82 -7.25 5.21 -18.86
CA PRO A 82 -7.23 6.06 -20.05
C PRO A 82 -6.00 6.98 -20.00
N GLU A 83 -5.32 7.10 -21.14
CA GLU A 83 -4.09 7.88 -21.28
C GLU A 83 -4.37 9.38 -21.43
N LYS A 84 -5.00 9.96 -20.40
CA LYS A 84 -5.26 11.40 -20.31
C LYS A 84 -4.20 12.09 -19.46
N SER A 85 -3.86 13.30 -19.87
CA SER A 85 -2.93 14.20 -19.19
C SER A 85 -3.54 14.63 -17.86
N GLN A 86 -2.68 14.97 -16.92
CA GLN A 86 -3.13 15.61 -15.69
C GLN A 86 -3.63 17.05 -15.95
N GLN A 87 -3.20 17.65 -17.06
CA GLN A 87 -3.54 19.01 -17.50
C GLN A 87 -5.01 19.14 -17.92
N GLU A 88 -5.60 18.09 -18.52
CA GLU A 88 -7.03 18.02 -18.86
C GLU A 88 -7.94 18.04 -17.62
N ARG A 89 -7.41 17.66 -16.45
CA ARG A 89 -8.20 17.62 -15.21
C ARG A 89 -8.53 19.02 -14.73
N ASP A 90 -9.74 19.17 -14.19
CA ASP A 90 -10.31 20.45 -13.75
C ASP A 90 -9.35 21.19 -12.79
N PRO A 91 -8.86 22.38 -13.16
CA PRO A 91 -8.02 23.20 -12.28
C PRO A 91 -8.74 23.73 -11.05
N TRP A 92 -10.09 23.85 -11.08
CA TRP A 92 -10.87 24.52 -10.05
C TRP A 92 -11.33 23.58 -8.93
N TYR A 93 -11.27 22.28 -9.16
CA TYR A 93 -11.53 21.29 -8.12
C TYR A 93 -10.41 21.28 -7.08
N SER A 94 -10.77 21.16 -5.79
CA SER A 94 -9.82 21.08 -4.68
C SER A 94 -9.24 19.67 -4.56
N TRP A 95 -8.19 19.39 -5.33
CA TRP A 95 -7.46 18.11 -5.30
C TRP A 95 -6.65 17.95 -4.02
N ASP A 96 -6.51 16.71 -3.54
CA ASP A 96 -5.59 16.38 -2.42
C ASP A 96 -4.13 16.71 -2.78
N HIS A 97 -3.74 16.42 -4.01
CA HIS A 97 -2.47 16.83 -4.60
C HIS A 97 -2.73 17.89 -5.67
N THR A 98 -2.71 19.16 -5.29
CA THR A 98 -2.95 20.31 -6.19
C THR A 98 -2.00 20.34 -7.38
N ASP A 99 -0.73 20.01 -7.15
CA ASP A 99 0.35 20.12 -8.12
C ASP A 99 0.21 19.09 -9.25
N LEU A 100 -0.34 17.92 -8.89
CA LEU A 100 -0.58 16.79 -9.79
C LEU A 100 -2.04 16.70 -10.24
N ARG A 101 -2.94 17.51 -9.67
CA ARG A 101 -4.41 17.43 -9.86
C ARG A 101 -4.96 16.02 -9.66
N ARG A 102 -4.68 15.42 -8.50
CA ARG A 102 -5.02 14.01 -8.17
C ARG A 102 -5.52 13.86 -6.74
N ASN A 103 -6.45 12.92 -6.54
CA ASN A 103 -6.94 12.55 -5.21
C ASN A 103 -6.20 11.34 -4.62
N TRP A 104 -6.25 11.20 -3.30
CA TRP A 104 -5.72 10.03 -2.60
C TRP A 104 -6.55 8.77 -2.93
N GLY A 105 -5.88 7.64 -3.17
CA GLY A 105 -6.54 6.37 -3.52
C GLY A 105 -6.89 6.21 -5.00
N GLU A 106 -6.67 7.22 -5.85
CA GLU A 106 -6.79 7.05 -7.29
C GLU A 106 -5.60 6.23 -7.85
N PRO A 107 -5.86 5.20 -8.69
CA PRO A 107 -4.80 4.46 -9.35
C PRO A 107 -4.04 5.37 -10.33
N MET A 108 -2.73 5.13 -10.47
CA MET A 108 -1.89 5.91 -11.37
C MET A 108 -1.81 5.25 -12.74
N PRO A 109 -1.73 6.02 -13.84
CA PRO A 109 -1.43 5.42 -15.13
C PRO A 109 0.00 4.88 -15.14
N LYS A 110 0.21 3.78 -15.85
CA LYS A 110 1.50 3.07 -15.90
C LYS A 110 2.63 3.92 -16.48
N GLN A 111 2.33 4.70 -17.53
CA GLN A 111 3.33 5.47 -18.28
C GLN A 111 3.19 6.97 -18.06
N PHE A 112 4.32 7.61 -17.79
CA PHE A 112 4.48 9.07 -17.76
C PHE A 112 5.65 9.42 -18.70
N PRO A 113 5.55 10.41 -19.61
CA PRO A 113 4.42 11.28 -19.90
C PRO A 113 3.27 10.57 -20.64
N TYR A 114 2.06 11.09 -20.46
CA TYR A 114 0.82 10.58 -21.08
C TYR A 114 0.83 10.81 -22.60
N ASN A 115 0.25 9.90 -23.38
CA ASN A 115 0.30 9.96 -24.85
C ASN A 115 -0.40 11.21 -25.44
N ASN A 116 -1.35 11.82 -24.73
CA ASN A 116 -1.98 13.08 -25.14
C ASN A 116 -1.10 14.34 -24.93
N LEU A 117 0.10 14.21 -24.34
CA LEU A 117 1.04 15.33 -24.22
C LEU A 117 1.50 15.82 -25.62
N TYR A 118 1.53 14.93 -26.61
CA TYR A 118 1.78 15.28 -28.01
C TYR A 118 0.65 16.14 -28.59
N GLU A 119 -0.60 15.82 -28.28
CA GLU A 119 -1.78 16.58 -28.73
C GLU A 119 -1.79 17.99 -28.09
N GLU A 120 -1.55 18.08 -26.78
CA GLU A 120 -1.52 19.35 -26.06
C GLU A 120 -0.35 20.27 -26.45
N ARG A 121 0.79 19.70 -26.87
CA ARG A 121 1.96 20.46 -27.33
C ARG A 121 1.90 20.87 -28.80
N GLY A 122 0.76 20.65 -29.47
CA GLY A 122 0.54 21.04 -30.87
C GLY A 122 1.10 20.05 -31.88
N GLY A 123 1.13 18.76 -31.56
CA GLY A 123 1.44 17.68 -32.50
C GLY A 123 0.39 17.55 -33.60
N ASP A 124 0.79 17.07 -34.77
CA ASP A 124 -0.09 16.90 -35.93
C ASP A 124 -1.26 15.95 -35.64
N LEU A 125 -2.50 16.42 -35.80
CA LEU A 125 -3.74 15.65 -35.60
C LEU A 125 -3.83 14.38 -36.46
N SER A 126 -3.05 14.29 -37.55
CA SER A 126 -3.05 13.18 -38.49
C SER A 126 -2.03 12.08 -38.18
N LYS A 127 -1.12 12.29 -37.22
CA LYS A 127 -0.06 11.34 -36.87
C LYS A 127 -0.29 10.85 -35.45
N ALA A 128 -0.58 9.55 -35.29
CA ALA A 128 -0.62 8.95 -33.96
C ALA A 128 0.74 9.15 -33.25
N PRO A 129 0.76 9.51 -31.96
CA PRO A 129 2.01 9.67 -31.22
C PRO A 129 2.76 8.34 -31.23
N GLU A 130 4.07 8.41 -31.46
CA GLU A 130 4.93 7.23 -31.34
C GLU A 130 4.90 6.77 -29.88
N GLU A 131 4.58 5.51 -29.62
CA GLU A 131 4.53 4.96 -28.25
C GLU A 131 5.93 5.04 -27.60
N VAL A 132 6.14 6.03 -26.73
CA VAL A 132 7.43 6.25 -26.06
C VAL A 132 7.57 5.29 -24.87
N LYS A 133 8.29 4.17 -25.04
CA LYS A 133 8.59 3.25 -23.93
C LYS A 133 9.72 3.80 -23.06
N ASN A 134 9.41 4.24 -21.84
CA ASN A 134 10.39 4.81 -20.89
C ASN A 134 11.08 3.77 -20.00
N TYR A 135 10.67 2.50 -20.08
CA TYR A 135 11.25 1.41 -19.32
C TYR A 135 11.37 0.19 -20.23
N GLU A 136 12.58 -0.35 -20.33
CA GLU A 136 12.85 -1.70 -20.79
C GLU A 136 12.81 -2.61 -19.55
N ILE A 137 12.02 -3.68 -19.61
CA ILE A 137 11.88 -4.68 -18.53
C ILE A 137 12.81 -5.85 -18.82
#